data_AF-A0A9D2MNB4-F1
#
_entry.id   AF-A0A9D2MNB4-F1
#
_cell.length_a   1.000
_cell.length_b   1.000
_cell.length_c   1.000
_cell.angle_alpha   90.00
_cell.angle_beta   90.00
_cell.angle_gamma   90.00
#
_symmetry.space_group_name_H-M   'P 1'
#
loop_
_entity.id
_entity.type
_entity.pdbx_description
1 polymer ?
#
loop_
_entity_poly.entity_id
_entity_poly.type
_entity_poly.pdbx_seq_one_letter_code
_entity_poly.pdbx_strand_id
1 'polypeptide(L)'
;CTVHFYRNVFSVTPRSKVKLMAKMLKAIHAQESKRAAREKAKAVVEQLRSMKLKEAAKKVDDGIEETLTYCDFPGEHWTRIRTNNVIERLNREIRRRTRVVGSFPDGDSALMLVCARLRHVAGTQWGNKKYMNMKHLDAFEDASIAG
;
A
#
# COMPACT_ATOMS: atom_id res chain seq x y z
N CYS A 1 3.59 0.85 -3.73
CA CYS A 1 2.34 0.46 -3.00
C CYS A 1 2.31 -1.06 -2.81
N THR A 2 2.07 -1.54 -1.59
CA THR A 2 2.07 -2.97 -1.23
C THR A 2 1.04 -3.78 -2.03
N VAL A 3 -0.13 -3.23 -2.33
CA VAL A 3 -1.15 -3.93 -3.14
C VAL A 3 -0.67 -4.20 -4.57
N HIS A 4 -0.02 -3.22 -5.19
CA HIS A 4 0.57 -3.40 -6.54
C HIS A 4 1.75 -4.38 -6.50
N PHE A 5 2.57 -4.32 -5.47
CA PHE A 5 3.65 -5.30 -5.26
C PHE A 5 3.09 -6.74 -5.18
N TYR A 6 2.03 -6.97 -4.40
CA TYR A 6 1.39 -8.30 -4.31
C TYR A 6 0.87 -8.76 -5.67
N ARG A 7 0.20 -7.88 -6.43
CA ARG A 7 -0.28 -8.20 -7.79
C ARG A 7 0.87 -8.55 -8.74
N ASN A 8 1.98 -7.81 -8.67
CA ASN A 8 3.16 -8.06 -9.50
C ASN A 8 3.79 -9.41 -9.19
N VAL A 9 3.86 -9.82 -7.92
CA VAL A 9 4.35 -11.15 -7.52
C VAL A 9 3.36 -12.24 -7.93
N PHE A 10 2.06 -12.03 -7.76
CA PHE A 10 1.04 -13.00 -8.15
C PHE A 10 1.00 -13.25 -9.66
N SER A 11 1.34 -12.24 -10.49
CA SER A 11 1.39 -12.40 -11.95
C SER A 11 2.35 -13.51 -12.42
N VAL A 12 3.39 -13.80 -11.65
CA VAL A 12 4.40 -14.84 -11.93
C VAL A 12 4.27 -16.05 -11.02
N THR A 13 3.21 -16.11 -10.21
CA THR A 13 2.96 -17.23 -9.29
C THR A 13 1.87 -18.15 -9.88
N PRO A 14 2.10 -19.47 -9.97
CA PRO A 14 1.06 -20.41 -10.39
C PRO A 14 -0.21 -20.29 -9.53
N ARG A 15 -1.40 -20.33 -10.15
CA ARG A 15 -2.69 -20.11 -9.45
C ARG A 15 -2.87 -20.97 -8.20
N SER A 16 -2.43 -22.24 -8.25
CA SER A 16 -2.50 -23.18 -7.12
C SER A 16 -1.69 -22.73 -5.89
N LYS A 17 -0.65 -21.91 -6.08
CA LYS A 17 0.26 -21.45 -5.02
C LYS A 17 -0.01 -20.00 -4.58
N VAL A 18 -0.90 -19.26 -5.23
CA VAL A 18 -1.19 -17.84 -4.91
C VAL A 18 -1.63 -17.67 -3.46
N LYS A 19 -2.46 -18.58 -2.93
CA LYS A 19 -2.92 -18.51 -1.52
C LYS A 19 -1.75 -18.66 -0.54
N LEU A 20 -0.79 -19.53 -0.84
CA LEU A 20 0.42 -19.70 -0.04
C LEU A 20 1.31 -18.45 -0.13
N MET A 21 1.54 -17.97 -1.35
CA MET A 21 2.34 -16.76 -1.61
C MET A 21 1.77 -15.55 -0.85
N ALA A 22 0.45 -15.37 -0.87
CA ALA A 22 -0.21 -14.31 -0.12
C ALA A 22 0.02 -14.41 1.39
N LYS A 23 0.04 -15.61 1.97
CA LYS A 23 0.38 -15.82 3.38
C LYS A 23 1.83 -15.46 3.68
N MET A 24 2.76 -15.87 2.83
CA MET A 24 4.20 -15.56 2.98
C MET A 24 4.46 -14.05 2.93
N LEU A 25 3.89 -13.36 1.94
CA LEU A 25 4.02 -11.89 1.84
C LEU A 25 3.38 -11.18 3.03
N LYS A 26 2.22 -11.65 3.51
CA LYS A 26 1.57 -11.08 4.70
C LYS A 26 2.43 -11.24 5.95
N ALA A 27 3.12 -12.38 6.09
CA ALA A 27 4.01 -12.63 7.21
C ALA A 27 5.19 -11.65 7.26
N ILE A 28 5.72 -11.23 6.11
CA ILE A 28 6.78 -10.20 6.05
C ILE A 28 6.26 -8.86 6.57
N HIS A 29 5.09 -8.43 6.10
CA HIS A 29 4.51 -7.13 6.47
C HIS A 29 3.80 -7.11 7.82
N ALA A 30 3.77 -8.24 8.52
CA ALA A 30 3.24 -8.37 9.88
C ALA A 30 4.35 -8.32 10.94
N GLN A 31 5.62 -8.24 10.53
CA GLN A 31 6.74 -8.13 11.46
C GLN A 31 6.74 -6.79 12.20
N GLU A 32 7.24 -6.82 13.43
CA GLU A 32 7.23 -5.69 14.37
C GLU A 32 8.37 -4.69 14.13
N SER A 33 9.37 -5.04 13.32
CA SER A 33 10.49 -4.16 12.99
C SER A 33 10.92 -4.31 11.53
N LYS A 34 11.52 -3.26 10.96
CA LYS A 34 12.11 -3.28 9.62
C LYS A 34 13.17 -4.37 9.47
N ARG A 35 13.99 -4.59 10.51
CA ARG A 35 15.00 -5.65 10.54
C ARG A 35 14.37 -7.04 10.49
N ALA A 36 13.38 -7.31 11.34
CA ALA A 36 12.66 -8.58 11.34
C ALA A 36 11.93 -8.83 10.01
N ALA A 37 11.35 -7.78 9.41
CA ALA A 37 10.74 -7.86 8.08
C ALA A 37 11.75 -8.27 7.00
N ARG A 38 12.97 -7.70 7.02
CA ARG A 38 14.05 -8.07 6.09
C ARG A 38 14.51 -9.51 6.27
N GLU A 39 14.73 -9.94 7.52
CA GLU A 39 15.10 -11.33 7.81
C GLU A 39 14.02 -12.30 7.34
N LYS A 40 12.75 -11.98 7.59
CA LYS A 40 11.63 -12.78 7.12
C LYS A 40 11.54 -12.80 5.59
N ALA A 41 11.83 -11.68 4.94
CA ALA A 41 11.86 -11.60 3.48
C ALA A 41 12.95 -12.50 2.88
N LYS A 42 14.16 -12.47 3.44
CA LYS A 42 15.26 -13.38 3.02
C LYS A 42 14.86 -14.85 3.16
N ALA A 43 14.26 -15.22 4.27
CA ALA A 43 13.76 -16.59 4.49
C ALA A 43 12.67 -16.98 3.46
N VAL A 44 11.75 -16.05 3.16
CA VAL A 44 10.70 -16.25 2.14
C VAL A 44 11.31 -16.40 0.74
N VAL A 45 12.30 -15.59 0.37
CA VAL A 45 13.01 -15.67 -0.91
C VAL A 45 13.69 -17.02 -1.07
N GLU A 46 14.39 -17.49 -0.04
CA GLU A 46 15.06 -18.80 -0.07
C GLU A 46 14.05 -19.96 -0.21
N GLN A 47 12.93 -19.88 0.52
CA GLN A 47 11.85 -20.85 0.37
C GLN A 47 11.25 -20.83 -1.05
N LEU A 48 11.13 -19.67 -1.70
CA LEU A 48 10.63 -19.60 -3.08
C LEU A 48 11.62 -20.20 -4.08
N ARG A 49 12.92 -20.01 -3.86
CA ARG A 49 13.98 -20.64 -4.67
C ARG A 49 13.93 -22.16 -4.56
N SER A 50 13.79 -22.72 -3.36
CA SER A 50 13.64 -24.17 -3.16
C SER A 50 12.38 -24.74 -3.79
N MET A 51 11.29 -23.97 -3.82
CA MET A 51 10.04 -24.31 -4.50
C MET A 51 10.10 -24.15 -6.04
N LYS A 52 11.26 -23.84 -6.61
CA LYS A 52 11.52 -23.57 -8.04
C LYS A 52 10.74 -22.37 -8.61
N LEU A 53 10.36 -21.41 -7.76
CA LEU A 53 9.65 -20.18 -8.16
C LEU A 53 10.63 -19.02 -8.31
N LYS A 54 11.60 -19.15 -9.23
CA LYS A 54 12.72 -18.19 -9.39
C LYS A 54 12.25 -16.76 -9.69
N GLU A 55 11.29 -16.60 -10.60
CA GLU A 55 10.75 -15.27 -10.97
C GLU A 55 10.03 -14.59 -9.80
N ALA A 56 9.24 -15.35 -9.03
CA ALA A 56 8.58 -14.82 -7.85
C ALA A 56 9.60 -14.43 -6.77
N ALA A 57 10.63 -15.25 -6.56
CA ALA A 57 11.72 -14.95 -5.63
C ALA A 57 12.43 -13.65 -6.01
N LYS A 58 12.80 -13.48 -7.29
CA LYS A 58 13.43 -12.26 -7.81
C LYS A 58 12.57 -11.02 -7.58
N LYS A 59 11.28 -11.07 -7.96
CA LYS A 59 10.38 -9.93 -7.76
C LYS A 59 10.21 -9.56 -6.28
N VAL A 60 10.26 -10.54 -5.37
CA VAL A 60 10.22 -10.26 -3.94
C VAL A 60 11.52 -9.60 -3.48
N ASP A 61 12.67 -10.12 -3.88
CA ASP A 61 14.00 -9.59 -3.53
C ASP A 61 14.18 -8.14 -4.01
N ASP A 62 13.87 -7.88 -5.29
CA ASP A 62 14.03 -6.57 -5.92
C ASP A 62 13.07 -5.51 -5.33
N GLY A 63 11.86 -5.91 -4.95
CA GLY A 63 10.81 -4.98 -4.55
C GLY A 63 10.58 -4.83 -3.04
N ILE A 64 11.19 -5.68 -2.20
CA ILE A 64 10.84 -5.70 -0.77
C ILE A 64 11.25 -4.42 -0.05
N GLU A 65 12.43 -3.86 -0.33
CA GLU A 65 12.93 -2.68 0.38
C GLU A 65 12.01 -1.48 0.19
N GLU A 66 11.52 -1.25 -1.04
CA GLU A 66 10.54 -0.21 -1.33
C GLU A 66 9.24 -0.40 -0.53
N THR A 67 8.81 -1.66 -0.33
CA THR A 67 7.59 -1.95 0.44
C THR A 67 7.77 -1.78 1.95
N LEU A 68 9.00 -1.78 2.46
CA LEU A 68 9.31 -1.62 3.89
C LEU A 68 9.62 -0.17 4.28
N THR A 69 9.59 0.78 3.34
CA THR A 69 9.79 2.22 3.61
C THR A 69 8.83 2.78 4.66
N TYR A 70 7.61 2.23 4.78
CA TYR A 70 6.67 2.70 5.83
C TYR A 70 7.17 2.39 7.25
N CYS A 71 8.10 1.45 7.42
CA CYS A 71 8.65 1.10 8.73
C CYS A 71 9.57 2.18 9.30
N ASP A 72 9.92 3.20 8.51
CA ASP A 72 10.71 4.36 8.94
C ASP A 72 9.84 5.41 9.67
N PHE A 73 8.53 5.21 9.72
CA PHE A 73 7.57 6.02 10.46
C PHE A 73 7.20 5.37 11.81
N PRO A 74 6.49 6.06 12.71
CA PRO A 74 5.96 5.46 13.94
C PRO A 74 5.09 4.23 13.68
N GLY A 75 5.18 3.21 14.54
CA GLY A 75 4.43 1.94 14.39
C GLY A 75 2.92 2.13 14.28
N GLU A 76 2.37 3.13 14.96
CA GLU A 76 0.95 3.51 14.94
C GLU A 76 0.50 3.94 13.53
N HIS A 77 1.41 4.44 12.71
CA HIS A 77 1.13 4.91 11.36
C HIS A 77 1.21 3.79 10.33
N TRP A 78 1.94 2.71 10.60
CA TRP A 78 2.26 1.67 9.62
C TRP A 78 1.03 1.09 8.92
N THR A 79 -0.01 0.75 9.67
CA THR A 79 -1.24 0.19 9.10
C THR A 79 -1.93 1.20 8.18
N ARG A 80 -1.94 2.48 8.53
CA ARG A 80 -2.56 3.54 7.74
C ARG A 80 -1.77 3.82 6.46
N ILE A 81 -0.45 3.92 6.53
CA ILE A 81 0.44 4.14 5.36
C ILE A 81 0.37 2.96 4.39
N ARG A 82 0.39 1.73 4.92
CA ARG A 82 0.45 0.52 4.09
C ARG A 82 -0.85 0.23 3.34
N THR A 83 -2.01 0.65 3.86
CA THR A 83 -3.31 0.35 3.26
C THR A 83 -3.69 1.39 2.20
N ASN A 84 -4.24 0.93 1.07
CA ASN A 84 -4.75 1.82 0.03
C ASN A 84 -6.25 2.13 0.20
N ASN A 85 -6.85 1.75 1.33
CA ASN A 85 -8.30 1.80 1.55
C ASN A 85 -8.90 3.19 1.30
N VAL A 86 -8.23 4.25 1.76
CA VAL A 86 -8.72 5.63 1.59
C VAL A 86 -8.72 6.05 0.13
N ILE A 87 -7.62 5.79 -0.58
CA ILE A 87 -7.49 6.13 -2.01
C ILE A 87 -8.47 5.29 -2.84
N GLU A 88 -8.59 3.99 -2.58
CA GLU A 88 -9.56 3.11 -3.26
C GLU A 88 -11.00 3.55 -3.00
N ARG A 89 -11.30 3.98 -1.77
CA ARG A 89 -12.62 4.49 -1.40
C ARG A 89 -12.91 5.81 -2.13
N LEU A 90 -11.95 6.71 -2.24
CA LEU A 90 -12.04 7.97 -2.99
C LEU A 90 -12.24 7.70 -4.49
N ASN A 91 -11.42 6.83 -5.08
CA ASN A 91 -11.53 6.43 -6.48
C ASN A 91 -12.89 5.78 -6.77
N ARG A 92 -13.45 5.00 -5.84
CA ARG A 92 -14.80 4.45 -5.98
C ARG A 92 -15.87 5.55 -6.03
N GLU A 93 -15.73 6.60 -5.24
CA GLU A 93 -16.66 7.74 -5.28
C GLU A 93 -16.56 8.54 -6.59
N ILE A 94 -15.35 8.73 -7.10
CA ILE A 94 -15.14 9.34 -8.43
C ILE A 94 -15.76 8.48 -9.53
N ARG A 95 -15.51 7.16 -9.51
CA ARG A 95 -16.08 6.20 -10.48
C ARG A 95 -17.60 6.17 -10.44
N ARG A 96 -18.23 6.29 -9.27
CA ARG A 96 -19.69 6.37 -9.14
C ARG A 96 -20.27 7.58 -9.86
N ARG A 97 -19.61 8.74 -9.80
CA ARG A 97 -20.08 9.98 -10.43
C ARG A 97 -19.80 10.02 -11.93
N THR A 98 -18.64 9.54 -12.36
CA THR A 98 -18.26 9.47 -13.78
C THR A 98 -19.07 8.42 -14.56
N ARG A 99 -19.42 7.29 -13.94
CA ARG A 99 -20.21 6.22 -14.59
C ARG A 99 -21.59 6.68 -15.10
N VAL A 100 -22.21 7.67 -14.46
CA VAL A 100 -23.53 8.19 -14.87
C VAL A 100 -23.43 9.01 -16.17
N VAL A 101 -22.29 9.65 -16.41
CA VAL A 101 -22.07 10.48 -17.61
C VAL A 101 -21.85 9.61 -18.85
N GLY A 102 -21.24 8.43 -18.69
CA GLY A 102 -21.00 7.48 -19.78
C GLY A 102 -19.86 7.89 -20.70
N SER A 103 -20.02 9.02 -21.42
CA SER A 103 -19.01 9.61 -22.30
C SER A 103 -18.91 11.10 -22.06
N PHE A 104 -17.68 11.60 -21.88
CA PHE A 104 -17.44 13.03 -21.73
C PHE A 104 -17.17 13.66 -23.10
N PRO A 105 -17.60 14.92 -23.32
CA PRO A 105 -17.33 15.64 -24.57
C PRO A 105 -15.83 15.91 -24.76
N ASP A 106 -15.07 16.09 -23.67
CA ASP A 106 -13.64 16.38 -23.67
C ASP A 106 -13.00 16.04 -22.30
N GLY A 107 -11.67 16.12 -22.20
CA GLY A 107 -10.90 15.81 -20.99
C GLY A 107 -11.09 16.82 -19.84
N ASP A 108 -11.29 18.10 -20.15
CA ASP A 108 -11.50 19.16 -19.16
C ASP A 108 -12.86 19.01 -18.48
N SER A 109 -13.89 18.63 -19.24
CA SER A 109 -15.21 18.28 -18.72
C SER A 109 -15.14 17.12 -17.71
N ALA A 110 -14.31 16.09 -18.01
CA ALA A 110 -14.08 14.99 -17.08
C ALA A 110 -13.32 15.46 -15.83
N LEU A 111 -12.26 16.24 -16.01
CA LEU A 111 -11.46 16.80 -14.92
C LEU A 111 -12.31 17.66 -13.99
N MET A 112 -13.18 18.51 -14.53
CA MET A 112 -14.07 19.38 -13.77
C MET A 112 -14.98 18.57 -12.84
N LEU A 113 -15.59 17.48 -13.33
CA LEU A 113 -16.43 16.63 -12.50
C LEU A 113 -15.63 15.95 -11.38
N VAL A 114 -14.43 15.45 -11.70
CA VAL A 114 -13.53 14.84 -10.71
C VAL A 114 -13.16 15.87 -9.64
N CYS A 115 -12.74 17.07 -10.03
CA CYS A 115 -12.39 18.18 -9.14
C CYS A 115 -13.58 18.60 -8.26
N ALA A 116 -14.78 18.74 -8.84
CA ALA A 116 -15.99 19.02 -8.08
C ALA A 116 -16.25 17.94 -7.03
N ARG A 117 -16.04 16.66 -7.39
CA ARG A 117 -16.20 15.56 -6.43
C ARG A 117 -15.14 15.58 -5.33
N LEU A 118 -13.89 15.84 -5.66
CA LEU A 118 -12.78 15.95 -4.69
C LEU A 118 -13.03 17.10 -3.70
N ARG A 119 -13.42 18.28 -4.21
CA ARG A 119 -13.77 19.44 -3.39
C ARG A 119 -14.91 19.12 -2.43
N HIS A 120 -15.96 18.46 -2.90
CA HIS A 120 -17.06 18.04 -2.03
C HIS A 120 -16.59 17.06 -0.95
N VAL A 121 -15.77 16.06 -1.29
CA VAL A 121 -15.26 15.09 -0.29
C VAL A 121 -14.42 15.82 0.77
N ALA A 122 -13.54 16.73 0.35
CA ALA A 122 -12.73 17.54 1.25
C ALA A 122 -13.58 18.45 2.16
N GLY A 123 -14.69 19.01 1.66
CA GLY A 123 -15.61 19.84 2.44
C GLY A 123 -16.59 19.07 3.34
N THR A 124 -16.59 17.73 3.31
CA THR A 124 -17.46 16.90 4.16
C THR A 124 -16.71 16.39 5.40
N GLN A 125 -17.40 15.64 6.25
CA GLN A 125 -16.83 14.96 7.43
C GLN A 125 -15.57 14.12 7.12
N TRP A 126 -15.34 13.71 5.87
CA TRP A 126 -14.11 13.03 5.48
C TRP A 126 -12.86 13.92 5.57
N GLY A 127 -12.96 15.20 5.20
CA GLY A 127 -11.84 16.14 5.30
C GLY A 127 -11.55 16.58 6.74
N ASN A 128 -12.58 16.58 7.60
CA ASN A 128 -12.45 17.02 9.00
C ASN A 128 -11.81 15.97 9.91
N LYS A 129 -11.73 14.70 9.47
CA LYS A 129 -11.19 13.62 10.31
C LYS A 129 -9.67 13.58 10.21
N LYS A 130 -8.97 13.77 11.33
CA LYS A 130 -7.52 13.64 11.41
C LYS A 130 -7.10 12.20 11.05
N TYR A 131 -6.57 12.02 9.84
CA TYR A 131 -6.21 10.69 9.33
C TYR A 131 -4.91 10.16 9.94
N MET A 132 -3.93 11.04 10.22
CA MET A 132 -2.69 10.70 10.92
C MET A 132 -2.49 11.61 12.12
N ASN A 133 -2.13 11.03 13.26
CA ASN A 133 -1.83 11.83 14.44
C ASN A 133 -0.34 12.24 14.43
N MET A 134 -0.10 13.51 14.09
CA MET A 134 1.24 14.11 14.02
C MET A 134 2.03 14.00 15.33
N LYS A 135 1.36 13.98 16.50
CA LYS A 135 2.05 13.85 17.80
C LYS A 135 2.96 12.62 17.89
N HIS A 136 2.58 11.51 17.23
CA HIS A 136 3.44 10.31 17.20
C HIS A 136 4.66 10.51 16.31
N LEU A 137 4.55 11.32 15.26
CA LEU A 137 5.67 11.65 14.38
C LEU A 137 6.63 12.62 15.09
N ASP A 138 6.10 13.70 15.66
CA ASP A 138 6.88 14.70 16.39
C ASP A 138 7.70 14.03 17.51
N ALA A 139 7.05 13.19 18.33
CA ALA A 139 7.73 12.45 19.40
C ALA A 139 8.76 11.42 18.90
N PHE A 140 8.55 10.86 17.70
CA PHE A 140 9.48 9.93 17.08
C PHE A 140 10.71 10.65 16.52
N GLU A 141 10.51 11.82 15.91
CA GLU A 141 11.59 12.69 15.44
C GLU A 141 12.45 13.18 16.61
N ASP A 142 11.83 13.67 17.69
CA ASP A 142 12.53 14.10 18.90
C ASP A 142 13.37 12.97 19.52
N ALA A 143 12.81 11.76 19.62
CA ALA A 143 13.53 10.59 20.12
C ALA A 143 14.67 10.15 19.19
N SER A 144 14.56 10.38 17.88
CA SER A 144 15.60 10.04 16.90
C SER A 144 16.74 11.06 16.84
N ILE A 145 16.50 12.31 17.24
CA ILE A 145 17.52 13.37 17.31
C ILE A 145 18.30 13.30 18.63
N ALA A 146 17.66 12.80 19.70
CA ALA A 146 18.25 12.69 21.03
C ALA A 146 19.12 11.42 21.26
N GLY A 147 19.18 10.49 20.31
CA GLY A 147 19.93 9.23 20.38
C GLY A 147 20.96 9.09 19.26
#